data_AF-A0A4W2E8E7-F1
#
_entry.id   AF-A0A4W2E8E7-F1
#
_cell.length_a   1.000
_cell.length_b   1.000
_cell.length_c   1.000
_cell.angle_alpha   90.00
_cell.angle_beta   90.00
_cell.angle_gamma   90.00
#
_symmetry.space_group_name_H-M   'P 1'
#
loop_
_entity.id
_entity.type
_entity.pdbx_description
1 polymer ?
#
loop_
_entity_poly.entity_id
_entity_poly.type
_entity_poly.pdbx_seq_one_letter_code
_entity_poly.pdbx_strand_id
1 'polypeptide(L)' 'MRAQALLPILLLCVLLLQARGRQHSQKTNQKQQPPEIKQCEKRPKIYMCKIPCTDDLECQANNICCSTFCGNICMNVL' A
#
# COMPACT_ATOMS: atom_id res chain seq x y z
N MET A 1 59.24 2.91 5.26
CA MET A 1 58.29 1.77 5.38
C MET A 1 57.12 2.18 6.29
N ARG A 2 56.10 2.85 5.73
CA ARG A 2 54.86 3.26 6.43
C ARG A 2 53.61 3.07 5.55
N ALA A 3 53.79 2.77 4.26
CA ALA A 3 52.69 2.56 3.30
C ALA A 3 52.09 1.13 3.37
N GLN A 4 52.86 0.15 3.85
CA GLN A 4 52.42 -1.25 3.92
C GLN A 4 51.33 -1.49 4.97
N ALA A 5 51.25 -0.64 6.00
CA ALA A 5 50.19 -0.70 7.01
C ALA A 5 48.90 0.00 6.58
N LEU A 6 48.96 0.88 5.57
CA LEU A 6 47.78 1.59 5.06
C LEU A 6 46.91 0.68 4.17
N LEU A 7 47.54 -0.22 3.42
CA LEU A 7 46.86 -1.18 2.55
C LEU A 7 45.89 -2.12 3.30
N PRO A 8 46.29 -2.80 4.40
CA PRO A 8 45.38 -3.68 5.15
C PRO A 8 44.28 -2.90 5.86
N ILE A 9 44.56 -1.67 6.30
CA ILE A 9 43.56 -0.78 6.91
C ILE A 9 42.50 -0.39 5.89
N LEU A 10 42.91 0.00 4.67
CA LEU A 10 41.98 0.33 3.58
C LEU A 10 41.13 -0.88 3.19
N LEU A 11 41.73 -2.09 3.10
CA LEU A 11 41.01 -3.33 2.82
C LEU A 11 39.96 -3.64 3.90
N LEU A 12 40.31 -3.48 5.18
CA LEU A 12 39.37 -3.65 6.30
C LEU A 12 38.22 -2.65 6.25
N CYS A 13 38.49 -1.38 5.92
CA CYS A 13 37.44 -0.37 5.77
C CYS A 13 36.47 -0.71 4.63
N VAL A 14 36.97 -1.19 3.49
CA VAL A 14 36.13 -1.62 2.36
C VAL A 14 35.26 -2.82 2.74
N LEU A 15 35.82 -3.81 3.43
CA LEU A 15 35.07 -4.99 3.93
C LEU A 15 33.94 -4.60 4.88
N LEU A 16 34.19 -3.66 5.81
CA LEU A 16 33.19 -3.19 6.77
C LEU A 16 32.09 -2.32 6.12
N LEU A 17 32.40 -1.60 5.03
CA LEU A 17 31.40 -0.85 4.27
C LEU A 17 30.38 -1.76 3.59
N GLN A 18 30.78 -2.94 3.12
CA GLN A 18 29.85 -3.88 2.46
C GLN A 18 28.85 -4.52 3.43
N ALA A 19 29.20 -4.62 4.72
CA ALA A 19 28.30 -5.12 5.77
C ALA A 19 27.23 -4.09 6.20
N ARG A 20 27.35 -2.83 5.77
CA ARG A 20 26.34 -1.77 5.96
C ARG A 20 25.38 -1.66 4.78
N GLY A 21 25.12 -2.78 4.10
CA GLY A 21 23.96 -2.93 3.24
C GLY A 21 22.71 -2.76 4.08
N ARG A 22 22.25 -1.51 4.20
CA ARG A 22 20.95 -1.14 4.75
C ARG A 22 19.92 -2.05 4.08
N GLN A 23 19.41 -3.03 4.82
CA GLN A 23 18.12 -3.61 4.53
C GLN A 23 17.15 -2.45 4.62
N HIS A 24 16.99 -1.73 3.51
CA HIS A 24 15.81 -0.94 3.28
C HIS A 24 14.74 -2.01 3.20
N SER A 25 14.20 -2.35 4.38
CA SER A 25 12.96 -3.08 4.52
C SER A 25 12.08 -2.44 3.48
N GLN A 26 11.81 -3.21 2.42
CA GLN A 26 10.72 -2.90 1.54
C GLN A 26 9.53 -2.89 2.49
N LYS A 27 9.20 -1.71 3.02
CA LYS A 27 7.82 -1.31 3.07
C LYS A 27 7.43 -1.41 1.62
N THR A 28 6.95 -2.60 1.27
CA THR A 28 6.25 -2.86 0.04
C THR A 28 5.17 -1.80 0.07
N ASN A 29 5.44 -0.66 -0.56
CA ASN A 29 4.46 0.06 -1.33
C ASN A 29 4.07 -0.96 -2.40
N GLN A 30 3.32 -1.96 -1.97
CA GLN A 30 2.31 -2.56 -2.77
C GLN A 30 1.51 -1.33 -3.18
N LYS A 31 1.84 -0.78 -4.36
CA LYS A 31 0.80 -0.48 -5.33
C LYS A 31 0.02 -1.79 -5.49
N GLN A 32 -0.74 -2.18 -4.46
CA GLN A 32 -1.99 -2.87 -4.66
C GLN A 32 -2.68 -1.94 -5.64
N GLN A 33 -2.97 -2.45 -6.84
CA GLN A 33 -3.97 -1.81 -7.66
C GLN A 33 -5.13 -1.39 -6.73
N PRO A 34 -5.65 -0.17 -6.89
CA PRO A 34 -6.84 0.23 -6.14
C PRO A 34 -7.83 -0.93 -6.15
N PRO A 35 -8.39 -1.33 -5.00
CA PRO A 35 -9.33 -2.44 -4.93
C PRO A 35 -10.34 -2.31 -6.07
N GLU A 36 -10.54 -3.38 -6.82
CA GLU A 36 -11.48 -3.35 -7.94
C GLU A 36 -12.90 -3.12 -7.39
N ILE A 37 -13.47 -1.94 -7.67
CA ILE A 37 -14.81 -1.60 -7.26
C ILE A 37 -15.80 -2.36 -8.15
N LYS A 38 -16.42 -3.39 -7.58
CA LYS A 38 -17.44 -4.21 -8.26
C LYS A 38 -18.79 -3.50 -8.30
N GLN A 39 -19.67 -3.93 -9.18
CA GLN A 39 -21.05 -3.45 -9.19
C GLN A 39 -21.83 -3.97 -7.97
N CYS A 40 -22.65 -3.13 -7.35
CA CYS A 40 -23.52 -3.58 -6.26
C CYS A 40 -24.59 -4.56 -6.77
N GLU A 41 -24.84 -5.64 -6.03
CA GLU A 41 -25.86 -6.63 -6.38
C GLU A 41 -27.28 -6.06 -6.33
N LYS A 42 -27.53 -5.15 -5.37
CA LYS A 42 -28.84 -4.54 -5.13
C LYS A 42 -28.84 -3.10 -5.64
N ARG A 43 -29.99 -2.66 -6.15
CA ARG A 43 -30.18 -1.25 -6.53
C ARG A 43 -30.31 -0.39 -5.28
N PRO A 44 -29.53 0.70 -5.13
CA PRO A 44 -29.66 1.55 -3.95
C PRO A 44 -30.91 2.43 -4.02
N LYS A 45 -31.36 2.85 -2.85
CA LYS A 45 -32.37 3.91 -2.72
C LYS A 45 -31.69 5.26 -2.94
N ILE A 46 -32.43 6.22 -3.50
CA ILE A 46 -31.89 7.55 -3.87
C ILE A 46 -31.20 8.25 -2.68
N TYR A 47 -31.70 8.09 -1.45
CA TYR A 47 -31.08 8.71 -0.28
C TYR A 47 -29.67 8.19 0.04
N MET A 48 -29.29 7.00 -0.47
CA MET A 48 -27.97 6.40 -0.26
C MET A 48 -26.91 7.02 -1.18
N CYS A 49 -27.32 7.68 -2.27
CA CYS A 49 -26.43 8.38 -3.20
C CYS A 49 -25.77 9.65 -2.62
N LYS A 50 -25.97 9.95 -1.32
CA LYS A 50 -25.46 11.17 -0.67
C LYS A 50 -23.99 11.09 -0.29
N ILE A 51 -23.52 9.89 0.05
CA ILE A 51 -22.17 9.68 0.60
C ILE A 51 -21.43 8.75 -0.35
N PRO A 52 -20.56 9.28 -1.22
CA PRO A 52 -19.75 8.46 -2.11
C PRO A 52 -18.63 7.76 -1.33
N CYS A 53 -18.06 6.72 -1.92
CA CYS A 53 -16.87 6.05 -1.39
C CYS A 53 -15.82 5.79 -2.48
N THR A 54 -14.56 5.61 -2.08
CA THR A 54 -13.48 5.19 -2.99
C THR A 54 -12.93 3.79 -2.71
N ASP A 55 -13.10 3.28 -1.49
CA ASP A 55 -12.76 1.91 -1.12
C ASP A 55 -13.61 1.42 0.08
N ASP A 56 -13.46 0.14 0.42
CA ASP A 56 -14.22 -0.50 1.50
C ASP A 56 -13.89 0.06 2.90
N LEU A 57 -12.73 0.67 3.10
CA LEU A 57 -12.30 1.20 4.41
C LEU A 57 -13.08 2.46 4.80
N GLU A 58 -13.63 3.17 3.82
CA GLU A 58 -14.52 4.32 4.05
C GLU A 58 -15.93 3.88 4.52
N CYS A 59 -16.27 2.61 4.36
CA CYS A 59 -17.59 2.08 4.68
C CYS A 59 -17.68 1.58 6.13
N GLN A 60 -18.79 1.90 6.79
CA GLN A 60 -19.04 1.45 8.16
C GLN A 60 -19.54 0.00 8.19
N ALA A 61 -19.15 -0.72 9.25
CA ALA A 61 -19.58 -2.10 9.51
C ALA A 61 -19.24 -3.05 8.35
N ASN A 62 -20.17 -3.93 7.95
CA ASN A 62 -19.97 -4.93 6.91
C ASN A 62 -20.46 -4.44 5.54
N ASN A 63 -20.22 -3.16 5.25
CA ASN A 63 -20.56 -2.58 3.95
C ASN A 63 -19.32 -2.55 3.06
N ILE A 64 -19.52 -2.70 1.76
CA ILE A 64 -18.48 -2.56 0.74
C ILE A 64 -18.74 -1.32 -0.10
N CYS A 65 -17.67 -0.78 -0.68
CA CYS A 65 -17.76 0.23 -1.72
C CYS A 65 -17.99 -0.45 -3.07
N CYS A 66 -19.17 -0.23 -3.64
CA CYS A 66 -19.53 -0.82 -4.93
C CYS A 66 -20.18 0.21 -5.85
N SER A 67 -20.06 -0.03 -7.15
CA SER A 67 -20.52 0.86 -8.21
C SER A 67 -22.03 0.75 -8.44
N THR A 68 -22.68 1.89 -8.61
CA THR A 68 -24.14 2.03 -8.85
C THR A 68 -24.44 3.11 -9.89
N PHE A 69 -25.73 3.31 -10.20
CA PHE A 69 -26.19 4.33 -11.16
C PHE A 69 -25.84 5.77 -10.76
N CYS A 70 -25.61 6.04 -9.47
CA CYS A 70 -25.27 7.36 -8.96
C CYS A 70 -23.81 7.48 -8.54
N GLY A 71 -22.96 6.52 -8.92
CA GLY A 71 -21.56 6.43 -8.52
C GLY A 71 -21.30 5.33 -7.49
N ASN A 72 -20.11 5.35 -6.89
CA ASN A 72 -19.71 4.39 -5.88
C ASN A 72 -20.28 4.78 -4.53
N ILE A 73 -20.93 3.84 -3.84
CA ILE A 73 -21.52 4.07 -2.51
C ILE A 73 -21.28 2.85 -1.61
N CYS A 74 -21.41 3.06 -0.29
CA CYS A 74 -21.38 1.97 0.67
C CYS A 74 -22.69 1.18 0.66
N MET A 75 -22.60 -0.12 0.41
CA MET A 75 -23.74 -1.04 0.41
C MET A 75 -23.43 -2.31 1.18
N ASN A 76 -24.47 -2.90 1.79
CA ASN A 76 -24.30 -4.14 2.55
C ASN A 76 -24.14 -5.35 1.62
N VAL A 77 -23.29 -6.30 2.01
CA VAL A 77 -23.09 -7.57 1.30
C VAL A 77 -24.14 -8.65 1.61
N LEU A 78 -25.03 -8.42 2.59
CA LEU A 78 -26.14 -9.33 2.97
C LEU A 78 -27.46 -8.91 2.28
#